data_AF-A0A937YJG2-F1
#
_entry.id   AF-A0A937YJG2-F1
#
_cell.length_a   1.000
_cell.length_b   1.000
_cell.length_c   1.000
_cell.angle_alpha   90.00
_cell.angle_beta   90.00
_cell.angle_gamma   90.00
#
_symmetry.space_group_name_H-M   'P 1'
#
loop_
_entity.id
_entity.type
_entity.pdbx_description
1 polymer ?
#
loop_
_entity_poly.entity_id
_entity_poly.type
_entity_poly.pdbx_seq_one_letter_code
_entity_poly.pdbx_strand_id
1 'polypeptide(L)'
;MSDEDRTDGVDGATFASLVGIRLSRREVLKAFGASATTAAICGVSTLNTAQAGLDGSGLAFKELAKTNDATHHVAEGYEALVLIRWGDPVLPGAPAFDPSNLTAAAQEMQFGYNCNLIAYLPLPVSEGATPSGLLCVNHEYTIPELMFPGHEAGEITKEPVEIEMAAHGHSVVEISEGGGTWQLVANSPRNRRLSMLSSEIAIAGPAAGHERLKTSADPTGTRVIGTLSNCAGGTTP
;
A
#
# COMPACT_ATOMS: atom_id res chain seq x y z
N MET A 1 -6.64 -31.78 -23.24
CA MET A 1 -8.03 -31.74 -22.75
C MET A 1 -7.96 -30.94 -21.46
N SER A 2 -8.28 -29.65 -21.55
CA SER A 2 -7.98 -28.61 -20.56
C SER A 2 -8.91 -28.68 -19.36
N ASP A 3 -8.34 -28.42 -18.19
CA ASP A 3 -8.94 -28.39 -16.84
C ASP A 3 -9.81 -27.14 -16.59
N GLU A 4 -10.60 -26.69 -17.57
CA GLU A 4 -11.47 -25.49 -17.44
C GLU A 4 -12.93 -25.80 -17.06
N ASP A 5 -13.32 -27.08 -16.94
CA ASP A 5 -14.73 -27.47 -16.74
C ASP A 5 -15.12 -27.84 -15.29
N ARG A 6 -14.46 -27.27 -14.28
CA ARG A 6 -14.91 -27.38 -12.87
C ARG A 6 -15.23 -26.03 -12.26
N THR A 7 -16.39 -25.49 -12.65
CA THR A 7 -17.09 -24.49 -11.83
C THR A 7 -18.22 -25.18 -11.08
N ASP A 8 -18.02 -25.35 -9.78
CA ASP A 8 -19.06 -25.78 -8.85
C ASP A 8 -20.15 -24.69 -8.81
N GLY A 9 -21.37 -25.07 -9.17
CA GLY A 9 -22.52 -24.19 -9.31
C GLY A 9 -22.97 -23.57 -7.98
N VAL A 10 -22.44 -22.39 -7.66
CA VAL A 10 -23.04 -21.46 -6.70
C VAL A 10 -23.33 -20.15 -7.43
N ASP A 11 -24.62 -19.93 -7.70
CA ASP A 11 -25.16 -18.72 -8.32
C ASP A 11 -25.06 -17.56 -7.31
N GLY A 12 -23.85 -17.02 -7.15
CA GLY A 12 -23.54 -15.92 -6.26
C GLY A 12 -23.98 -14.60 -6.86
N ALA A 13 -24.86 -13.88 -6.17
CA ALA A 13 -25.27 -12.53 -6.52
C ALA A 13 -24.03 -11.64 -6.77
N THR A 14 -23.89 -11.12 -7.99
CA THR A 14 -22.76 -10.24 -8.35
C THR A 14 -22.75 -9.00 -7.46
N PHE A 15 -21.58 -8.38 -7.24
CA PHE A 15 -21.48 -7.13 -6.48
C PHE A 15 -22.44 -6.04 -7.01
N ALA A 16 -22.61 -5.95 -8.33
CA ALA A 16 -23.58 -5.08 -8.97
C ALA A 16 -25.03 -5.37 -8.54
N SER A 17 -25.40 -6.64 -8.40
CA SER A 17 -26.73 -7.03 -7.90
C SER A 17 -26.94 -6.66 -6.43
N LEU A 18 -25.91 -6.77 -5.59
CA LEU A 18 -25.96 -6.37 -4.18
C LEU A 18 -26.09 -4.83 -4.03
N VAL A 19 -25.41 -4.06 -4.88
CA VAL A 19 -25.55 -2.60 -4.95
C VAL A 19 -26.94 -2.20 -5.43
N GLY A 20 -27.47 -2.87 -6.46
CA GLY A 20 -28.83 -2.64 -6.96
C GLY A 20 -29.92 -2.90 -5.89
N ILE A 21 -29.78 -3.95 -5.09
CA ILE A 21 -30.71 -4.28 -3.99
C ILE A 21 -30.65 -3.24 -2.87
N ARG A 22 -29.46 -2.70 -2.55
CA ARG A 22 -29.30 -1.66 -1.51
C ARG A 22 -29.89 -0.32 -1.97
N LEU A 23 -29.73 0.03 -3.24
CA LEU A 23 -30.28 1.27 -3.83
C LEU A 23 -31.81 1.21 -3.93
N SER A 24 -32.38 0.09 -4.40
CA SER A 24 -33.83 -0.07 -4.53
C SER A 24 -34.56 0.00 -3.18
N ARG A 25 -33.98 -0.58 -2.11
CA ARG A 25 -34.54 -0.46 -0.75
C ARG A 25 -34.55 0.99 -0.25
N ARG A 26 -33.51 1.77 -0.59
CA ARG A 26 -33.41 3.19 -0.20
C ARG A 26 -34.41 4.05 -0.98
N GLU A 27 -34.68 3.69 -2.23
CA GLU A 27 -35.70 4.36 -3.06
C GLU A 27 -37.12 4.04 -2.58
N VAL A 28 -37.41 2.80 -2.18
CA VAL A 28 -38.71 2.43 -1.59
C VAL A 28 -38.93 3.15 -0.26
N LEU A 29 -37.92 3.22 0.62
CA LEU A 29 -38.02 3.97 1.88
C LEU A 29 -38.18 5.49 1.67
N LYS A 30 -37.58 6.06 0.62
CA LYS A 30 -37.82 7.47 0.25
C LYS A 30 -39.20 7.66 -0.37
N ALA A 31 -39.70 6.70 -1.14
CA ALA A 31 -41.03 6.74 -1.76
C ALA A 31 -42.17 6.66 -0.74
N PHE A 32 -41.99 5.99 0.40
CA PHE A 32 -42.98 5.98 1.49
C PHE A 32 -43.00 7.26 2.35
N GLY A 33 -42.02 8.16 2.19
CA GLY A 33 -41.97 9.46 2.90
C GLY A 33 -42.60 10.64 2.15
N ALA A 34 -43.03 10.46 0.90
CA ALA A 34 -43.58 11.54 0.09
C ALA A 34 -44.73 11.04 -0.79
N SER A 35 -45.92 10.93 -0.20
CA SER A 35 -47.16 10.71 -0.94
C SER A 35 -47.62 12.01 -1.62
N ALA A 36 -48.04 11.89 -2.88
CA ALA A 36 -48.75 12.83 -3.76
C ALA A 36 -47.90 13.81 -4.60
N THR A 37 -47.69 13.49 -5.89
CA THR A 37 -48.46 14.05 -7.03
C THR A 37 -47.99 13.39 -8.35
N THR A 38 -48.94 13.02 -9.21
CA THR A 38 -48.76 12.40 -10.54
C THR A 38 -48.41 13.42 -11.61
N ALA A 39 -47.44 13.15 -12.50
CA ALA A 39 -47.52 13.38 -13.97
C ALA A 39 -46.19 13.03 -14.68
N ALA A 40 -46.31 12.28 -15.78
CA ALA A 40 -45.25 11.95 -16.73
C ALA A 40 -44.80 13.16 -17.57
N ILE A 41 -43.58 13.13 -18.11
CA ILE A 41 -43.20 13.49 -19.51
C ILE A 41 -41.67 13.33 -19.68
N CYS A 42 -41.28 12.75 -20.82
CA CYS A 42 -39.91 12.72 -21.34
C CYS A 42 -39.24 14.10 -21.30
N GLY A 43 -38.04 14.18 -20.73
CA GLY A 43 -37.22 15.37 -20.80
C GLY A 43 -35.81 15.06 -20.31
N VAL A 44 -34.83 15.32 -21.18
CA VAL A 44 -33.38 15.32 -20.94
C VAL A 44 -33.06 15.54 -19.46
N SER A 45 -32.56 14.51 -18.79
CA SER A 45 -31.98 14.68 -17.46
C SER A 45 -30.67 15.44 -17.63
N THR A 46 -30.74 16.77 -17.60
CA THR A 46 -29.62 17.58 -17.14
C THR A 46 -29.20 16.96 -15.82
N LEU A 47 -27.99 16.40 -15.79
CA LEU A 47 -27.31 16.08 -14.55
C LEU A 47 -27.20 17.39 -13.79
N ASN A 48 -28.18 17.69 -12.94
CA ASN A 48 -27.99 18.66 -11.87
C ASN A 48 -26.83 18.08 -11.06
N THR A 49 -25.64 18.64 -11.26
CA THR A 49 -24.59 18.59 -10.26
C THR A 49 -25.24 19.11 -8.99
N ALA A 50 -25.62 18.19 -8.10
CA ALA A 50 -25.99 18.55 -6.76
C ALA A 50 -24.75 19.25 -6.19
N GLN A 51 -24.78 20.57 -6.16
CA GLN A 51 -23.85 21.35 -5.38
C GLN A 51 -24.21 21.00 -3.94
N ALA A 52 -23.55 19.98 -3.41
CA ALA A 52 -23.58 19.70 -1.99
C ALA A 52 -23.05 20.98 -1.33
N GLY A 53 -23.95 21.76 -0.73
CA GLY A 53 -23.58 22.94 0.02
C GLY A 53 -22.54 22.54 1.06
N LEU A 54 -21.44 23.30 1.10
CA LEU A 54 -20.35 23.12 2.07
C LEU A 54 -20.76 23.51 3.50
N ASP A 55 -22.02 23.87 3.73
CA ASP A 55 -22.55 24.26 5.03
C ASP A 55 -22.62 23.04 5.96
N GLY A 56 -21.49 22.76 6.62
CA GLY A 56 -21.33 21.70 7.62
C GLY A 56 -20.09 20.80 7.44
N SER A 57 -19.26 21.02 6.43
CA SER A 57 -18.01 20.27 6.28
C SER A 57 -16.97 20.71 7.32
N GLY A 58 -16.36 19.76 8.04
CA GLY A 58 -15.21 20.02 8.91
C GLY A 58 -13.88 20.23 8.16
N LEU A 59 -13.91 20.16 6.82
CA LEU A 59 -12.73 20.34 5.97
C LEU A 59 -12.52 21.82 5.65
N ALA A 60 -11.31 22.32 5.90
CA ALA A 60 -10.95 23.73 5.73
C ALA A 60 -10.31 24.09 4.37
N PHE A 61 -10.25 23.13 3.43
CA PHE A 61 -9.62 23.32 2.12
C PHE A 61 -10.65 23.29 0.99
N LYS A 62 -10.36 24.00 -0.10
CA LYS A 62 -11.15 23.96 -1.32
C LYS A 62 -10.88 22.66 -2.08
N GLU A 63 -11.93 21.96 -2.47
CA GLU A 63 -11.83 20.75 -3.31
C GLU A 63 -11.12 21.06 -4.64
N LEU A 64 -10.24 20.15 -5.06
CA LEU A 64 -9.49 20.27 -6.30
C LEU A 64 -10.35 19.85 -7.50
N ALA A 65 -10.06 20.45 -8.66
CA ALA A 65 -10.54 19.92 -9.93
C ALA A 65 -9.84 18.59 -10.26
N LYS A 66 -10.56 17.65 -10.88
CA LYS A 66 -9.97 16.40 -11.37
C LYS A 66 -9.05 16.70 -12.56
N THR A 67 -7.79 16.28 -12.46
CA THR A 67 -6.79 16.38 -13.52
C THR A 67 -6.16 15.00 -13.79
N ASN A 68 -5.51 14.84 -14.94
CA ASN A 68 -4.72 13.66 -15.28
C ASN A 68 -3.45 14.12 -15.99
N ASP A 69 -2.40 14.34 -15.21
CA ASP A 69 -1.08 14.74 -15.66
C ASP A 69 0.00 14.15 -14.76
N ALA A 70 1.27 14.45 -15.03
CA ALA A 70 2.41 13.86 -14.32
C ALA A 70 2.72 14.49 -12.96
N THR A 71 1.91 15.45 -12.50
CA THR A 71 2.18 16.21 -11.28
C THR A 71 1.20 15.87 -10.17
N HIS A 72 1.69 15.95 -8.93
CA HIS A 72 0.86 15.76 -7.75
C HIS A 72 0.19 17.09 -7.39
N HIS A 73 -1.13 17.13 -7.37
CA HIS A 73 -1.91 18.33 -7.08
C HIS A 73 -2.43 18.29 -5.64
N VAL A 74 -2.20 19.37 -4.89
CA VAL A 74 -2.69 19.57 -3.52
C VAL A 74 -3.48 20.88 -3.42
N ALA A 75 -4.27 21.03 -2.36
CA ALA A 75 -5.11 22.22 -2.18
C ALA A 75 -4.26 23.49 -1.96
N GLU A 76 -4.84 24.66 -2.21
CA GLU A 76 -4.18 25.94 -1.95
C GLU A 76 -3.71 26.04 -0.48
N GLY A 77 -2.46 26.47 -0.27
CA GLY A 77 -1.83 26.54 1.05
C GLY A 77 -1.19 25.23 1.54
N TYR A 78 -1.24 24.15 0.75
CA TYR A 78 -0.58 22.88 1.04
C TYR A 78 0.60 22.64 0.11
N GLU A 79 1.53 21.80 0.56
CA GLU A 79 2.68 21.32 -0.21
C GLU A 79 2.80 19.80 -0.05
N ALA A 80 3.23 19.11 -1.11
CA ALA A 80 3.58 17.70 -1.08
C ALA A 80 5.10 17.55 -1.20
N LEU A 81 5.72 17.01 -0.16
CA LEU A 81 7.15 16.76 -0.10
C LEU A 81 7.44 15.26 -0.18
N VAL A 82 8.52 14.90 -0.84
CA VAL A 82 8.97 13.50 -0.86
C VAL A 82 9.86 13.24 0.35
N LEU A 83 9.42 12.33 1.22
CA LEU A 83 10.14 11.94 2.42
C LEU A 83 11.20 10.85 2.16
N ILE A 84 10.81 9.81 1.40
CA ILE A 84 11.67 8.66 1.05
C ILE A 84 11.12 8.01 -0.24
N ARG A 85 11.99 7.40 -1.04
CA ARG A 85 11.70 6.78 -2.35
C ARG A 85 12.32 5.39 -2.44
N TRP A 86 11.83 4.57 -3.37
CA TRP A 86 12.49 3.32 -3.72
C TRP A 86 13.99 3.55 -3.99
N GLY A 87 14.84 2.72 -3.40
CA GLY A 87 16.29 2.80 -3.56
C GLY A 87 16.99 3.72 -2.55
N ASP A 88 16.27 4.57 -1.82
CA ASP A 88 16.90 5.44 -0.81
C ASP A 88 17.54 4.60 0.31
N PRO A 89 18.68 5.02 0.87
CA PRO A 89 19.34 4.32 1.97
C PRO A 89 18.44 4.14 3.20
N VAL A 90 18.27 2.90 3.65
CA VAL A 90 17.64 2.59 4.95
C VAL A 90 18.72 2.22 5.97
N LEU A 91 19.63 1.32 5.60
CA LEU A 91 20.71 0.85 6.46
C LEU A 91 22.00 1.67 6.25
N PRO A 92 22.83 1.80 7.29
CA PRO A 92 24.15 2.42 7.16
C PRO A 92 25.00 1.74 6.09
N GLY A 93 25.61 2.53 5.21
CA GLY A 93 26.46 2.03 4.14
C GLY A 93 25.71 1.48 2.91
N ALA A 94 24.38 1.60 2.86
CA ALA A 94 23.64 1.33 1.63
C ALA A 94 24.20 2.20 0.49
N PRO A 95 24.48 1.62 -0.69
CA PRO A 95 24.97 2.39 -1.83
C PRO A 95 23.90 3.37 -2.30
N ALA A 96 24.34 4.42 -3.01
CA ALA A 96 23.41 5.29 -3.72
C ALA A 96 22.60 4.46 -4.72
N PHE A 97 21.32 4.81 -4.89
CA PHE A 97 20.46 4.13 -5.86
C PHE A 97 20.98 4.35 -7.28
N ASP A 98 21.19 3.25 -8.01
CA ASP A 98 21.58 3.24 -9.41
C ASP A 98 20.65 2.31 -10.19
N PRO A 99 19.63 2.83 -10.90
CA PRO A 99 18.69 2.01 -11.66
C PRO A 99 19.35 1.30 -12.86
N SER A 100 20.58 1.66 -13.22
CA SER A 100 21.33 1.00 -14.31
C SER A 100 22.16 -0.19 -13.82
N ASN A 101 22.31 -0.35 -12.50
CA ASN A 101 23.17 -1.38 -11.89
C ASN A 101 22.56 -1.90 -10.58
N LEU A 102 21.31 -2.38 -10.65
CA LEU A 102 20.61 -2.96 -9.52
C LEU A 102 21.28 -4.26 -9.07
N THR A 103 21.39 -4.46 -7.75
CA THR A 103 21.83 -5.73 -7.17
C THR A 103 20.97 -6.07 -5.95
N ALA A 104 20.72 -7.35 -5.71
CA ALA A 104 19.94 -7.79 -4.55
C ALA A 104 20.59 -7.34 -3.23
N ALA A 105 21.92 -7.38 -3.15
CA ALA A 105 22.67 -6.95 -1.98
C ALA A 105 22.50 -5.45 -1.68
N ALA A 106 22.51 -4.59 -2.70
CA ALA A 106 22.20 -3.17 -2.53
C ALA A 106 20.74 -2.98 -2.10
N GLN A 107 19.83 -3.65 -2.79
CA GLN A 107 18.40 -3.54 -2.55
C GLN A 107 18.01 -3.98 -1.14
N GLU A 108 18.68 -4.97 -0.53
CA GLU A 108 18.49 -5.40 0.87
C GLU A 108 18.79 -4.29 1.91
N MET A 109 19.54 -3.26 1.53
CA MET A 109 19.89 -2.13 2.41
C MET A 109 19.09 -0.85 2.11
N GLN A 110 18.35 -0.83 1.01
CA GLN A 110 17.63 0.33 0.48
C GLN A 110 16.12 0.23 0.72
N PHE A 111 15.40 1.32 0.60
CA PHE A 111 13.95 1.33 0.71
C PHE A 111 13.34 0.52 -0.44
N GLY A 112 12.29 -0.26 -0.14
CA GLY A 112 11.66 -1.17 -1.09
C GLY A 112 10.80 -0.49 -2.16
N TYR A 113 10.24 -1.31 -3.04
CA TYR A 113 9.46 -0.87 -4.21
C TYR A 113 7.95 -0.93 -3.93
N ASN A 114 7.20 0.02 -4.51
CA ASN A 114 5.73 0.13 -4.36
C ASN A 114 5.23 0.05 -2.91
N CYS A 115 5.45 1.13 -2.19
CA CYS A 115 4.90 1.34 -0.86
C CYS A 115 3.38 1.14 -0.85
N ASN A 116 2.85 0.51 0.20
CA ASN A 116 1.41 0.44 0.42
C ASN A 116 1.03 0.97 1.82
N LEU A 117 0.95 0.13 2.86
CA LEU A 117 0.75 0.57 4.23
C LEU A 117 1.84 1.55 4.66
N ILE A 118 1.43 2.64 5.30
CA ILE A 118 2.32 3.52 6.08
C ILE A 118 1.74 3.63 7.49
N ALA A 119 2.49 3.16 8.49
CA ALA A 119 2.14 3.31 9.89
C ALA A 119 3.17 4.17 10.62
N TYR A 120 2.70 5.22 11.29
CA TYR A 120 3.52 6.07 12.15
C TYR A 120 3.42 5.65 13.62
N LEU A 121 4.55 5.32 14.23
CA LEU A 121 4.67 4.97 15.63
C LEU A 121 5.50 6.05 16.34
N PRO A 122 4.89 6.96 17.13
CA PRO A 122 5.62 8.02 17.79
C PRO A 122 6.60 7.46 18.82
N LEU A 123 7.81 8.00 18.86
CA LEU A 123 8.76 7.72 19.92
C LEU A 123 8.44 8.59 21.15
N PRO A 124 8.72 8.13 22.38
CA PRO A 124 8.54 8.93 23.57
C PRO A 124 9.31 10.25 23.46
N VAL A 125 8.62 11.37 23.68
CA VAL A 125 9.18 12.71 23.61
C VAL A 125 9.40 13.21 25.04
N SER A 126 10.64 13.57 25.40
CA SER A 126 10.88 14.36 26.60
C SER A 126 10.47 15.81 26.37
N GLU A 127 10.08 16.54 27.42
CA GLU A 127 9.72 17.95 27.31
C GLU A 127 10.83 18.75 26.59
N GLY A 128 10.46 19.50 25.54
CA GLY A 128 11.38 20.27 24.72
C GLY A 128 12.15 19.50 23.64
N ALA A 129 11.96 18.17 23.51
CA ALA A 129 12.56 17.40 22.43
C ALA A 129 11.76 17.54 21.12
N THR A 130 12.49 17.46 20.02
CA THR A 130 11.92 17.39 18.67
C THR A 130 11.07 16.12 18.51
N PRO A 131 9.82 16.24 18.01
CA PRO A 131 9.00 15.07 17.67
C PRO A 131 9.73 14.11 16.73
N SER A 132 9.68 12.83 17.06
CA SER A 132 10.22 11.75 16.22
C SER A 132 9.36 10.50 16.32
N GLY A 133 9.49 9.63 15.32
CA GLY A 133 8.74 8.39 15.25
C GLY A 133 9.31 7.42 14.24
N LEU A 134 8.79 6.21 14.24
CA LEU A 134 9.09 5.20 13.24
C LEU A 134 7.99 5.20 12.18
N LEU A 135 8.37 5.24 10.92
CA LEU A 135 7.51 4.83 9.81
C LEU A 135 7.78 3.37 9.50
N CYS A 136 6.74 2.55 9.65
CA CYS A 136 6.71 1.18 9.18
C CYS A 136 5.97 1.17 7.85
N VAL A 137 6.71 0.92 6.77
CA VAL A 137 6.20 0.92 5.40
C VAL A 137 6.39 -0.46 4.80
N ASN A 138 5.36 -0.99 4.14
CA ASN A 138 5.47 -2.25 3.43
C ASN A 138 5.59 -2.05 1.91
N HIS A 139 6.09 -3.07 1.23
CA HIS A 139 6.46 -3.07 -0.18
C HIS A 139 5.79 -4.26 -0.85
N GLU A 140 4.75 -3.96 -1.64
CA GLU A 140 3.74 -4.96 -2.00
C GLU A 140 4.13 -5.81 -3.21
N TYR A 141 4.56 -5.17 -4.30
CA TYR A 141 4.85 -5.84 -5.56
C TYR A 141 5.91 -5.08 -6.36
N THR A 142 6.60 -5.77 -7.25
CA THR A 142 7.54 -5.18 -8.22
C THR A 142 6.91 -5.03 -9.60
N ILE A 143 7.47 -4.13 -10.40
CA ILE A 143 7.12 -3.98 -11.83
C ILE A 143 8.42 -4.09 -12.63
N PRO A 144 8.79 -5.29 -13.11
CA PRO A 144 10.05 -5.53 -13.82
C PRO A 144 10.30 -4.56 -14.98
N GLU A 145 9.23 -4.22 -15.71
CA GLU A 145 9.25 -3.30 -16.85
C GLU A 145 9.71 -1.88 -16.49
N LEU A 146 9.53 -1.50 -15.22
CA LEU A 146 9.96 -0.20 -14.68
C LEU A 146 11.23 -0.29 -13.84
N MET A 147 11.60 -1.49 -13.36
CA MET A 147 12.80 -1.70 -12.57
C MET A 147 14.05 -1.89 -13.42
N PHE A 148 13.94 -2.62 -14.52
CA PHE A 148 15.09 -3.05 -15.31
C PHE A 148 15.17 -2.30 -16.65
N PRO A 149 16.20 -1.47 -16.87
CA PRO A 149 16.38 -0.79 -18.16
C PRO A 149 16.50 -1.80 -19.31
N GLY A 150 15.71 -1.58 -20.36
CA GLY A 150 15.69 -2.48 -21.52
C GLY A 150 15.04 -3.84 -21.24
N HIS A 151 14.19 -3.94 -20.22
CA HIS A 151 13.44 -5.16 -19.93
C HIS A 151 12.72 -5.68 -21.19
N GLU A 152 13.06 -6.90 -21.58
CA GLU A 152 12.32 -7.68 -22.57
C GLU A 152 11.74 -8.91 -21.88
N ALA A 153 10.50 -9.27 -22.24
CA ALA A 153 9.89 -10.50 -21.78
C ALA A 153 10.72 -11.69 -22.29
N GLY A 154 11.48 -12.31 -21.39
CA GLY A 154 12.47 -13.32 -21.71
C GLY A 154 12.64 -14.36 -20.61
N GLU A 155 13.74 -15.10 -20.65
CA GLU A 155 14.06 -16.11 -19.66
C GLU A 155 14.22 -15.48 -18.26
N ILE A 156 13.45 -15.98 -17.29
CA ILE A 156 13.55 -15.57 -15.89
C ILE A 156 14.83 -16.17 -15.32
N THR A 157 15.81 -15.32 -15.01
CA THR A 157 17.07 -15.73 -14.37
C THR A 157 17.05 -15.41 -12.88
N LYS A 158 17.97 -16.03 -12.14
CA LYS A 158 18.03 -15.91 -10.68
C LYS A 158 18.27 -14.46 -10.21
N GLU A 159 19.14 -13.72 -10.88
CA GLU A 159 19.58 -12.39 -10.42
C GLU A 159 18.46 -11.34 -10.41
N PRO A 160 17.67 -11.14 -11.48
CA PRO A 160 16.48 -10.29 -11.44
C PRO A 160 15.48 -10.71 -10.37
N VAL A 161 15.25 -12.03 -10.22
CA VAL A 161 14.34 -12.55 -9.20
C VAL A 161 14.83 -12.19 -7.79
N GLU A 162 16.11 -12.34 -7.49
CA GLU A 162 16.66 -11.96 -6.18
C GLU A 162 16.57 -10.45 -5.94
N ILE A 163 16.78 -9.61 -6.96
CA ILE A 163 16.59 -8.15 -6.86
C ILE A 163 15.14 -7.84 -6.52
N GLU A 164 14.18 -8.46 -7.21
CA GLU A 164 12.76 -8.27 -6.95
C GLU A 164 12.38 -8.75 -5.55
N MET A 165 12.81 -9.94 -5.14
CA MET A 165 12.59 -10.46 -3.78
C MET A 165 13.17 -9.53 -2.71
N ALA A 166 14.35 -8.95 -2.93
CA ALA A 166 14.95 -7.98 -2.02
C ALA A 166 14.17 -6.66 -1.95
N ALA A 167 13.42 -6.29 -3.00
CA ALA A 167 12.63 -5.06 -3.06
C ALA A 167 11.28 -5.15 -2.32
N HIS A 168 10.79 -6.36 -2.05
CA HIS A 168 9.57 -6.61 -1.28
C HIS A 168 9.80 -6.49 0.24
N GLY A 169 8.72 -6.62 1.01
CA GLY A 169 8.75 -6.78 2.46
C GLY A 169 8.38 -5.50 3.19
N HIS A 170 9.24 -5.06 4.13
CA HIS A 170 9.05 -3.87 4.93
C HIS A 170 10.33 -3.04 5.06
N SER A 171 10.13 -1.74 5.26
CA SER A 171 11.13 -0.81 5.75
C SER A 171 10.61 -0.17 7.03
N VAL A 172 11.46 -0.18 8.06
CA VAL A 172 11.28 0.65 9.26
C VAL A 172 12.30 1.76 9.16
N VAL A 173 11.84 3.01 9.18
CA VAL A 173 12.71 4.20 9.16
C VAL A 173 12.33 5.15 10.27
N GLU A 174 13.32 5.70 10.97
CA GLU A 174 13.09 6.77 11.92
C GLU A 174 12.98 8.11 11.19
N ILE A 175 11.99 8.91 11.59
CA ILE A 175 11.78 10.27 11.10
C ILE A 175 11.71 11.25 12.26
N SER A 176 12.13 12.48 12.02
CA SER A 176 12.04 13.58 12.98
C SER A 176 11.58 14.87 12.31
N GLU A 177 10.92 15.73 13.09
CA GLU A 177 10.44 17.02 12.61
C GLU A 177 11.56 18.07 12.67
N GLY A 178 11.97 18.62 11.54
CA GLY A 178 13.02 19.63 11.44
C GLY A 178 12.63 20.76 10.50
N GLY A 179 12.72 22.01 10.97
CA GLY A 179 12.49 23.18 10.13
C GLY A 179 11.09 23.24 9.51
N GLY A 180 10.08 22.70 10.19
CA GLY A 180 8.69 22.63 9.71
C GLY A 180 8.39 21.47 8.75
N THR A 181 9.32 20.53 8.58
CA THR A 181 9.18 19.36 7.69
C THR A 181 9.62 18.08 8.38
N TRP A 182 9.10 16.93 7.96
CA TRP A 182 9.60 15.63 8.40
C TRP A 182 10.81 15.21 7.57
N GLN A 183 11.83 14.65 8.23
CA GLN A 183 13.06 14.20 7.59
C GLN A 183 13.45 12.82 8.11
N LEU A 184 14.15 12.03 7.29
CA LEU A 184 14.74 10.77 7.71
C LEU A 184 15.88 11.02 8.70
N VAL A 185 15.93 10.22 9.76
CA VAL A 185 17.10 10.14 10.64
C VAL A 185 18.08 9.13 10.05
N ALA A 186 19.04 9.64 9.29
CA ALA A 186 20.06 8.82 8.65
C ALA A 186 20.84 7.99 9.67
N ASN A 187 21.15 6.74 9.31
CA ASN A 187 21.88 5.79 10.14
C ASN A 187 21.25 5.55 11.53
N SER A 188 19.95 5.76 11.70
CA SER A 188 19.29 5.41 12.95
C SER A 188 19.47 3.91 13.23
N PRO A 189 19.84 3.51 14.46
CA PRO A 189 19.91 2.10 14.85
C PRO A 189 18.54 1.41 14.84
N ARG A 190 17.45 2.18 14.69
CA ARG A 190 16.09 1.65 14.56
C ARG A 190 15.71 1.35 13.11
N ASN A 191 16.49 1.84 12.14
CA ASN A 191 16.23 1.56 10.74
C ASN A 191 16.42 0.07 10.46
N ARG A 192 15.48 -0.52 9.72
CA ARG A 192 15.50 -1.95 9.42
C ARG A 192 14.91 -2.24 8.05
N ARG A 193 15.50 -3.22 7.38
CA ARG A 193 14.93 -3.90 6.23
C ARG A 193 14.50 -5.31 6.61
N LEU A 194 13.29 -5.65 6.18
CA LEU A 194 12.74 -6.99 6.20
C LEU A 194 12.34 -7.30 4.77
N SER A 195 12.91 -8.32 4.14
CA SER A 195 12.71 -8.60 2.71
C SER A 195 12.14 -9.99 2.48
N MET A 196 11.67 -10.27 1.26
CA MET A 196 11.32 -11.63 0.85
C MET A 196 12.57 -12.52 0.73
N LEU A 197 13.71 -11.94 0.35
CA LEU A 197 14.89 -12.70 -0.03
C LEU A 197 15.61 -13.36 1.16
N SER A 198 15.80 -12.63 2.28
CA SER A 198 16.74 -13.07 3.32
C SER A 198 16.21 -13.02 4.75
N SER A 199 15.07 -12.37 5.00
CA SER A 199 14.62 -12.16 6.37
C SER A 199 14.02 -13.41 6.99
N GLU A 200 14.70 -13.99 7.97
CA GLU A 200 14.16 -15.11 8.72
C GLU A 200 13.03 -14.66 9.67
N ILE A 201 11.87 -15.29 9.54
CA ILE A 201 10.67 -14.95 10.32
C ILE A 201 10.19 -16.21 11.05
N ALA A 202 9.93 -16.07 12.34
CA ALA A 202 9.36 -17.15 13.14
C ALA A 202 7.87 -17.33 12.83
N ILE A 203 7.44 -18.57 12.70
CA ILE A 203 6.02 -18.94 12.65
C ILE A 203 5.58 -19.25 14.07
N ALA A 204 4.60 -18.50 14.57
CA ALA A 204 4.00 -18.69 15.89
C ALA A 204 2.52 -19.07 15.78
N GLY A 205 1.89 -19.34 16.93
CA GLY A 205 0.48 -19.68 17.01
C GLY A 205 0.18 -21.17 16.74
N PRO A 206 -1.10 -21.56 16.69
CA PRO A 206 -1.51 -22.97 16.70
C PRO A 206 -1.02 -23.82 15.51
N ALA A 207 -0.66 -23.18 14.40
CA ALA A 207 -0.17 -23.87 13.21
C ALA A 207 1.35 -24.11 13.23
N ALA A 208 2.10 -23.44 14.11
CA ALA A 208 3.54 -23.58 14.19
C ALA A 208 3.93 -25.04 14.48
N GLY A 209 4.84 -25.58 13.68
CA GLY A 209 5.30 -26.97 13.78
C GLY A 209 4.39 -28.01 13.10
N HIS A 210 3.26 -27.60 12.53
CA HIS A 210 2.36 -28.50 11.82
C HIS A 210 3.05 -29.11 10.59
N GLU A 211 2.79 -30.40 10.29
CA GLU A 211 3.46 -31.14 9.20
C GLU A 211 3.43 -30.43 7.84
N ARG A 212 2.34 -29.70 7.55
CA ARG A 212 2.19 -28.93 6.30
C ARG A 212 3.06 -27.68 6.19
N LEU A 213 3.65 -27.22 7.30
CA LEU A 213 4.58 -26.09 7.29
C LEU A 213 6.04 -26.55 7.20
N LYS A 214 6.30 -27.85 7.30
CA LYS A 214 7.66 -28.41 7.21
C LYS A 214 8.09 -28.48 5.75
N THR A 215 9.30 -28.01 5.48
CA THR A 215 9.94 -28.08 4.17
C THR A 215 11.33 -28.69 4.31
N SER A 216 12.03 -28.95 3.20
CA SER A 216 13.43 -29.34 3.26
C SER A 216 14.33 -28.26 3.86
N ALA A 217 13.95 -26.98 3.69
CA ALA A 217 14.67 -25.83 4.23
C ALA A 217 14.38 -25.59 5.73
N ASP A 218 13.17 -25.89 6.18
CA ASP A 218 12.81 -25.92 7.60
C ASP A 218 12.01 -27.17 7.96
N PRO A 219 12.67 -28.26 8.39
CA PRO A 219 12.00 -29.47 8.84
C PRO A 219 11.20 -29.30 10.14
N THR A 220 11.36 -28.18 10.84
CA THR A 220 10.62 -27.93 12.08
C THR A 220 9.23 -27.34 11.80
N GLY A 221 9.04 -26.62 10.70
CA GLY A 221 7.78 -25.92 10.37
C GLY A 221 7.53 -24.71 11.27
N THR A 222 8.58 -24.10 11.80
CA THR A 222 8.53 -22.97 12.75
C THR A 222 9.26 -21.73 12.25
N ARG A 223 9.86 -21.77 11.07
CA ARG A 223 10.60 -20.67 10.46
C ARG A 223 10.32 -20.59 8.95
N VAL A 224 10.30 -19.37 8.43
CA VAL A 224 10.20 -19.08 7.00
C VAL A 224 11.21 -18.02 6.62
N ILE A 225 11.63 -18.02 5.36
CA ILE A 225 12.42 -16.93 4.78
C ILE A 225 11.46 -15.99 4.06
N GLY A 226 11.41 -14.77 4.57
CA GLY A 226 10.81 -13.62 3.96
C GLY A 226 9.31 -13.47 4.12
N THR A 227 8.83 -12.36 3.58
CA THR A 227 7.42 -12.01 3.45
C THR A 227 7.20 -11.31 2.11
N LEU A 228 6.07 -11.60 1.47
CA LEU A 228 5.75 -11.22 0.09
C LEU A 228 4.31 -10.68 0.02
N SER A 229 4.01 -9.85 -0.97
CA SER A 229 2.67 -9.30 -1.23
C SER A 229 2.11 -8.56 -0.02
N ASN A 230 2.98 -7.78 0.63
CA ASN A 230 2.63 -7.00 1.80
C ASN A 230 1.77 -5.80 1.40
N CYS A 231 0.45 -5.96 1.47
CA CYS A 231 -0.54 -5.00 1.00
C CYS A 231 -0.86 -3.92 2.06
N ALA A 232 -1.92 -4.10 2.85
CA ALA A 232 -2.26 -3.20 3.94
C ALA A 232 -1.65 -3.67 5.27
N GLY A 233 -2.19 -3.19 6.39
CA GLY A 233 -1.92 -3.73 7.70
C GLY A 233 -2.60 -2.92 8.80
N GLY A 234 -2.04 -2.99 10.01
CA GLY A 234 -2.58 -2.28 11.17
C GLY A 234 -1.56 -2.17 12.29
N THR A 235 -1.87 -1.31 13.25
CA THR A 235 -1.06 -1.08 14.45
C THR A 235 -1.77 -1.67 15.65
N THR A 236 -1.04 -2.37 16.51
CA THR A 236 -1.57 -2.78 17.82
C THR A 236 -1.55 -1.60 18.80
N PRO A 237 -2.44 -1.54 19.81
CA PRO A 237 -2.41 -0.53 20.87
C PRO A 237 -1.15 -0.58 21.74
#